data_AF-A0A5J5LUE9-F1
#
_entry.id   AF-A0A5J5LUE9-F1
#
_cell.length_a   1.000
_cell.length_b   1.000
_cell.length_c   1.000
_cell.angle_alpha   90.00
_cell.angle_beta   90.00
_cell.angle_gamma   90.00
#
_symmetry.space_group_name_H-M   'P 1'
#
loop_
_entity.id
_entity.type
_entity.pdbx_description
1 polymer ?
#
loop_
_entity_poly.entity_id
_entity_poly.type
_entity_poly.pdbx_seq_one_letter_code
_entity_poly.pdbx_strand_id
1 'polypeptide(L)'
;MATNILNQLKTIIAEQLDVNLKIEEIDETASLFEDGLGLDSIAVVELIALTEQHFEVEFAESDLNLESFSNLNVLASCIAQKMPASEQIIATA
;
A
#
# COMPACT_ATOMS: atom_id res chain seq x y z
N MET A 1 -11.88 -7.03 5.07
CA MET A 1 -11.18 -5.89 5.70
C MET A 1 -9.85 -5.64 4.99
N ALA A 2 -8.85 -6.54 5.07
CA ALA A 2 -7.57 -6.37 4.36
C ALA A 2 -7.70 -6.29 2.82
N THR A 3 -8.69 -6.99 2.24
CA THR A 3 -8.91 -7.03 0.78
C THR A 3 -9.28 -5.67 0.18
N ASN A 4 -9.90 -4.77 0.94
CA ASN A 4 -10.23 -3.43 0.45
C ASN A 4 -8.97 -2.55 0.37
N ILE A 5 -8.15 -2.57 1.44
CA ILE A 5 -6.87 -1.87 1.50
C ILE A 5 -5.95 -2.33 0.37
N LEU A 6 -5.87 -3.65 0.12
CA LEU A 6 -5.11 -4.20 -1.01
C LEU A 6 -5.55 -3.62 -2.35
N ASN A 7 -6.85 -3.59 -2.63
CA ASN A 7 -7.35 -3.04 -3.89
C ASN A 7 -7.02 -1.55 -4.04
N GLN A 8 -7.16 -0.77 -2.96
CA GLN A 8 -6.78 0.63 -2.98
C GLN A 8 -5.27 0.84 -3.18
N LEU A 9 -4.43 0.03 -2.54
CA LEU A 9 -2.98 0.05 -2.76
C LEU A 9 -2.63 -0.27 -4.22
N LYS A 10 -3.27 -1.27 -4.83
CA LYS A 10 -3.08 -1.58 -6.26
C LYS A 10 -3.48 -0.41 -7.15
N THR A 11 -4.59 0.24 -6.84
CA THR A 11 -5.03 1.45 -7.54
C THR A 11 -4.04 2.59 -7.38
N ILE A 12 -3.53 2.85 -6.17
CA ILE A 12 -2.50 3.86 -5.91
C ILE A 12 -1.25 3.57 -6.74
N ILE A 13 -0.79 2.32 -6.75
CA ILE A 13 0.41 1.94 -7.52
C ILE A 13 0.16 2.09 -9.03
N ALA A 14 -0.98 1.67 -9.55
CA ALA A 14 -1.21 1.67 -11.00
C ALA A 14 -1.66 3.03 -11.57
N GLU A 15 -2.37 3.85 -10.78
CA GLU A 15 -2.96 5.10 -11.26
C GLU A 15 -2.28 6.36 -10.72
N GLN A 16 -1.61 6.30 -9.55
CA GLN A 16 -1.01 7.48 -8.92
C GLN A 16 0.52 7.45 -8.93
N LEU A 17 1.12 6.28 -8.75
CA LEU A 17 2.56 6.13 -8.96
C LEU A 17 2.87 6.18 -10.46
N ASP A 18 3.99 6.81 -10.81
CA ASP A 18 4.52 6.81 -12.17
C ASP A 18 5.26 5.49 -12.48
N VAL A 19 4.55 4.37 -12.33
CA VAL A 19 5.05 3.03 -12.64
C VAL A 19 4.24 2.44 -13.77
N ASN A 20 4.91 1.85 -14.76
CA ASN A 20 4.27 1.28 -15.93
C ASN A 20 3.70 -0.14 -15.62
N LEU A 21 2.95 -0.25 -14.52
CA LEU A 21 2.32 -1.48 -14.02
C LEU A 21 0.80 -1.32 -14.05
N LYS A 22 0.09 -2.36 -14.49
CA LYS A 22 -1.37 -2.40 -14.42
C LYS A 22 -1.84 -3.06 -13.13
N ILE A 23 -3.01 -2.67 -12.62
CA ILE A 23 -3.67 -3.28 -11.44
C ILE A 23 -3.68 -4.81 -11.50
N GLU A 24 -3.93 -5.36 -12.69
CA GLU A 24 -4.01 -6.80 -12.97
C GLU A 24 -2.66 -7.51 -13.00
N GLU A 25 -1.55 -6.78 -13.17
CA GLU A 25 -0.18 -7.30 -13.11
C GLU A 25 0.43 -7.18 -11.71
N ILE A 26 -0.24 -6.45 -10.80
CA ILE A 26 0.23 -6.24 -9.44
C ILE A 26 -0.18 -7.42 -8.55
N ASP A 27 0.81 -8.28 -8.28
CA ASP A 27 0.70 -9.38 -7.33
C ASP A 27 0.92 -8.87 -5.89
N GLU A 28 0.00 -9.24 -5.00
CA GLU A 28 -0.03 -8.81 -3.61
C GLU A 28 0.90 -9.56 -2.67
N THR A 29 1.45 -10.68 -3.14
CA THR A 29 2.43 -11.51 -2.44
C THR A 29 3.85 -11.28 -2.97
N ALA A 30 3.98 -10.71 -4.16
CA ALA A 30 5.26 -10.34 -4.74
C ALA A 30 5.94 -9.20 -3.97
N SER A 31 7.27 -9.18 -4.04
CA SER A 31 8.08 -8.13 -3.44
C SER A 31 7.74 -6.76 -4.02
N LEU A 32 7.65 -5.70 -3.23
CA LEU A 32 7.45 -4.35 -3.76
C LEU A 32 8.69 -3.85 -4.55
N PHE A 33 9.87 -4.36 -4.22
CA PHE A 33 11.15 -3.92 -4.77
C PHE A 33 11.53 -4.69 -6.05
N GLU A 34 12.79 -4.55 -6.49
CA GLU A 34 13.37 -5.15 -7.70
C GLU A 34 13.14 -6.67 -7.86
N ASP A 35 12.89 -7.42 -6.79
CA ASP A 35 12.64 -8.87 -6.83
C ASP A 35 11.17 -9.23 -7.19
N GLY A 36 10.27 -8.25 -7.28
CA GLY A 36 8.85 -8.46 -7.59
C GLY A 36 8.27 -7.40 -8.53
N LEU A 37 7.55 -6.42 -7.97
CA LEU A 37 6.91 -5.32 -8.69
C LEU A 37 7.92 -4.33 -9.28
N GLY A 38 9.16 -4.31 -8.76
CA GLY A 38 10.22 -3.47 -9.30
C GLY A 38 10.05 -1.98 -8.99
N LEU A 39 9.47 -1.64 -7.83
CA LEU A 39 9.38 -0.23 -7.42
C LEU A 39 10.77 0.30 -7.07
N ASP A 40 11.13 1.42 -7.70
CA ASP A 40 12.32 2.19 -7.35
C ASP A 40 12.19 2.83 -5.97
N SER A 41 13.34 3.17 -5.35
CA SER A 41 13.38 3.83 -4.03
C SER A 41 12.52 5.11 -3.96
N ILE A 42 12.37 5.83 -5.07
CA ILE A 42 11.52 7.04 -5.15
C ILE A 42 10.03 6.64 -5.13
N ALA A 43 9.65 5.66 -5.95
CA ALA A 43 8.28 5.16 -6.02
C ALA A 43 7.83 4.59 -4.67
N VAL A 44 8.71 3.92 -3.93
CA VAL A 44 8.41 3.42 -2.58
C VAL A 44 8.11 4.56 -1.60
N VAL A 45 8.91 5.64 -1.62
CA VAL A 45 8.67 6.82 -0.77
C VAL A 45 7.34 7.50 -1.14
N GLU A 46 7.02 7.59 -2.42
CA GLU A 46 5.76 8.15 -2.89
C GLU A 46 4.56 7.27 -2.51
N LEU A 47 4.71 5.94 -2.62
CA LEU A 47 3.71 4.98 -2.18
C LEU A 47 3.41 5.14 -0.68
N ILE A 48 4.45 5.29 0.16
CA ILE A 48 4.30 5.54 1.59
C ILE A 48 3.48 6.81 1.81
N ALA A 49 3.91 7.93 1.22
CA ALA A 49 3.24 9.22 1.39
C ALA A 49 1.76 9.17 0.93
N LEU A 50 1.48 8.59 -0.23
CA LEU A 50 0.11 8.43 -0.73
C LEU A 50 -0.72 7.54 0.19
N THR A 51 -0.14 6.46 0.71
CA THR A 51 -0.81 5.56 1.64
C THR A 51 -1.18 6.29 2.94
N GLU A 52 -0.26 7.06 3.53
CA GLU A 52 -0.55 7.87 4.73
C GLU A 52 -1.70 8.87 4.47
N GLN A 53 -1.70 9.52 3.31
CA GLN A 53 -2.76 10.46 2.94
C GLN A 53 -4.10 9.79 2.65
N HIS A 54 -4.12 8.62 2.01
CA HIS A 54 -5.34 7.92 1.62
C HIS A 54 -6.04 7.23 2.80
N PHE A 55 -5.26 6.67 3.72
CA PHE A 55 -5.79 5.91 4.85
C PHE A 55 -5.81 6.72 6.15
N GLU A 56 -5.36 7.97 6.13
CA GLU A 56 -5.21 8.85 7.30
C GLU A 56 -4.42 8.14 8.43
N VAL A 57 -3.37 7.42 8.03
CA VAL A 57 -2.45 6.70 8.93
C VAL A 57 -1.07 7.36 8.94
N GLU A 58 -0.31 7.13 10.00
CA GLU A 58 1.07 7.60 10.11
C GLU A 58 1.97 6.38 10.42
N PHE A 59 3.00 6.16 9.59
CA PHE A 59 3.97 5.10 9.80
C PHE A 59 5.09 5.61 10.72
N ALA A 60 5.35 4.91 11.82
CA ALA A 60 6.50 5.24 12.65
C ALA A 60 7.80 4.83 11.95
N GLU A 61 8.94 5.42 12.31
CA GLU A 61 10.26 5.00 11.80
C GLU A 61 10.52 3.49 12.02
N SER A 62 9.92 2.90 13.06
CA SER A 62 10.00 1.46 13.33
C SER A 62 9.20 0.62 12.34
N ASP A 63 8.12 1.15 11.78
CA ASP A 63 7.30 0.50 10.74
C ASP A 63 7.92 0.70 9.34
N LEU A 64 8.70 1.77 9.12
CA LEU A 64 9.39 2.08 7.86
C LEU A 64 10.63 1.20 7.62
N ASN A 65 10.46 -0.11 7.61
CA ASN A 65 11.53 -1.09 7.35
C ASN A 65 11.21 -1.98 6.14
N LEU A 66 12.25 -2.55 5.53
CA LEU A 66 12.11 -3.41 4.33
C LEU A 66 11.18 -4.61 4.54
N GLU A 67 11.06 -5.14 5.77
CA GLU A 67 10.17 -6.26 6.06
C GLU A 67 8.68 -5.84 6.02
N SER A 68 8.37 -4.65 6.53
CA SER A 68 7.02 -4.09 6.58
C SER A 68 6.53 -3.66 5.19
N PHE A 69 7.47 -3.27 4.32
CA PHE A 69 7.23 -2.95 2.91
C PHE A 69 7.64 -4.08 1.98
N SER A 70 7.74 -5.31 2.48
CA SER A 70 8.16 -6.44 1.66
C SER A 70 7.19 -6.72 0.52
N ASN A 71 5.88 -6.75 0.79
CA ASN A 71 4.83 -6.96 -0.20
C ASN A 71 3.56 -6.19 0.19
N LEU A 72 2.59 -6.12 -0.74
CA LEU A 72 1.33 -5.42 -0.50
C LEU A 72 0.51 -6.02 0.64
N ASN A 73 0.56 -7.34 0.86
CA ASN A 73 -0.16 -7.98 1.97
C ASN A 73 0.32 -7.51 3.34
N VAL A 74 1.64 -7.42 3.53
CA VAL A 74 2.23 -6.94 4.79
C VAL A 74 1.90 -5.45 4.97
N LEU A 75 2.04 -4.65 3.92
CA LEU A 75 1.67 -3.23 3.95
C LEU A 75 0.19 -3.04 4.29
N ALA A 76 -0.71 -3.76 3.63
CA ALA A 76 -2.14 -3.71 3.91
C ALA A 76 -2.47 -4.13 5.35
N SER A 77 -1.74 -5.11 5.88
CA SER A 77 -1.89 -5.55 7.27
C SER A 77 -1.39 -4.49 8.25
N CYS A 78 -0.29 -3.80 7.93
CA CYS A 78 0.23 -2.70 8.74
C CYS A 78 -0.79 -1.55 8.81
N ILE A 79 -1.32 -1.12 7.65
CA ILE A 79 -2.37 -0.10 7.56
C ILE A 79 -3.61 -0.54 8.35
N ALA A 80 -4.08 -1.78 8.17
CA ALA A 80 -5.26 -2.29 8.86
C ALA A 80 -5.11 -2.28 10.40
N GLN A 81 -3.89 -2.42 10.92
CA GLN A 81 -3.60 -2.34 12.35
C GLN A 81 -3.56 -0.90 12.87
N LYS A 82 -3.15 0.06 12.03
CA LYS A 82 -3.09 1.48 12.36
C LYS A 82 -4.45 2.17 12.20
N MET A 83 -5.25 1.74 11.23
CA MET A 83 -6.58 2.29 10.99
C MET A 83 -7.48 2.02 12.20
N PRO A 84 -8.09 3.07 12.80
CA PRO A 84 -9.11 2.85 13.81
C PRO A 84 -10.30 2.14 13.16
N ALA A 85 -10.86 1.15 13.84
CA ALA A 85 -11.97 0.33 13.33
C ALA A 85 -13.26 1.12 12.98
N SER A 86 -13.26 2.46 13.12
CA SER A 86 -14.38 3.38 12.93
C SER A 86 -14.60 3.87 11.50
N GLU A 87 -13.62 3.82 10.58
CA GLU A 87 -13.82 4.27 9.19
C GLU A 87 -14.44 3.20 8.27
N GLN A 88 -15.06 2.16 8.84
CA GLN A 88 -15.69 1.08 8.09
C GLN A 88 -17.02 1.45 7.43
N ILE A 89 -17.37 2.74 7.37
CA ILE A 89 -18.69 3.23 6.96
C ILE A 89 -18.67 4.37 5.95
N ILE A 90 -18.03 4.26 4.78
CA ILE A 90 -18.52 5.01 3.60
C ILE A 90 -18.24 4.29 2.28
N ALA A 91 -19.12 3.37 1.91
CA ALA A 91 -19.45 3.11 0.50
C ALA A 91 -20.79 2.39 0.40
N THR A 92 -21.89 3.09 0.70
CA THR A 92 -23.24 2.90 0.11
C THR A 92 -24.17 3.97 0.69
N ALA A 93 -24.35 5.07 -0.04
CA ALA A 93 -25.58 5.88 -0.09
C ALA A 93 -25.52 6.81 -1.31
#